data_AF-A0A1X1EME0-F1
#
_entry.id   AF-A0A1X1EME0-F1
#
_cell.length_a   1.000
_cell.length_b   1.000
_cell.length_c   1.000
_cell.angle_alpha   90.00
_cell.angle_beta   90.00
_cell.angle_gamma   90.00
#
_symmetry.space_group_name_H-M   'P 1'
#
loop_
_entity.id
_entity.type
_entity.pdbx_description
1 polymer ?
#
loop_
_entity_poly.entity_id
_entity_poly.type
_entity_poly.pdbx_seq_one_letter_code
_entity_poly.pdbx_strand_id
1 'polypeptide(L)'
;MSRNLYSVYVGLDVHKESLTVAIASPERGGEIRFYGNIPNQQPAIHHFFLKLQKQYASIMACYEAGHCGYGIYHQLTVMNIECIVVAPSRIPKSPTDRIKNDHRDAMGLARLLRAGELSPVWIPDLTHEAMRDLVRARAASKQDCRIARQRIQSMLLRTDRRYERKPWGYRHRIWLANQTFPLPSQQIAFQHYCQNHEQIENRIAQLDQEIDRLLPEWSLYNLVCQLQALKGMGKTIAVSLASELGDFSRFSNPKQVMAYTGLIPGEHSSGSKVHTRGITKTGNSELRRLLYEAAWAYRSPAKVGSWLITYRPVSASQDSKDIAWKAQQRLCARYKALLQKGKKSQVAITAVARELTGFMWEIALTARQSG
;
A
#
# COMPACT_ATOMS: atom_id res chain seq x y z
N MET A 1 28.70 23.25 20.55
CA MET A 1 28.98 22.79 19.18
C MET A 1 28.41 21.40 19.03
N SER A 2 27.26 21.26 18.37
CA SER A 2 26.66 19.95 18.09
C SER A 2 27.61 19.20 17.15
N ARG A 3 28.19 18.07 17.60
CA ARG A 3 28.96 17.20 16.72
C ARG A 3 28.04 16.78 15.57
N ASN A 4 28.45 17.07 14.33
CA ASN A 4 27.79 16.50 13.16
C ASN A 4 27.93 14.99 13.23
N LEU A 5 26.80 14.27 13.21
CA LEU A 5 26.75 12.81 13.35
C LEU A 5 27.44 12.12 12.15
N TYR A 6 27.38 12.75 10.98
CA TYR A 6 27.97 12.25 9.73
C TYR A 6 29.03 13.20 9.19
N SER A 7 30.07 12.62 8.58
CA SER A 7 31.16 13.35 7.92
C SER A 7 30.77 13.80 6.51
N VAL A 8 29.77 13.17 5.90
CA VAL A 8 29.27 13.52 4.57
C VAL A 8 27.82 13.08 4.37
N TYR A 9 27.07 13.86 3.59
CA TYR A 9 25.70 13.56 3.20
C TYR A 9 25.60 13.38 1.69
N VAL A 10 24.95 12.30 1.24
CA VAL A 10 24.84 11.94 -0.18
C VAL A 10 23.39 11.96 -0.62
N GLY A 11 23.06 12.74 -1.65
CA GLY A 11 21.76 12.72 -2.32
C GLY A 11 21.88 11.96 -3.63
N LEU A 12 21.00 10.98 -3.84
CA LEU A 12 20.93 10.19 -5.07
C LEU A 12 19.56 10.42 -5.72
N ASP A 13 19.57 10.91 -6.95
CA ASP A 13 18.40 10.83 -7.83
C ASP A 13 18.52 9.58 -8.71
N VAL A 14 17.51 8.71 -8.61
CA VAL A 14 17.57 7.32 -9.10
C VAL A 14 16.77 7.18 -10.38
N HIS A 15 17.48 6.93 -11.48
CA HIS A 15 16.90 6.57 -12.76
C HIS A 15 17.17 5.10 -13.09
N LYS A 16 16.48 4.59 -14.11
CA LYS A 16 16.56 3.18 -14.51
C LYS A 16 18.00 2.73 -14.80
N GLU A 17 18.80 3.58 -15.45
CA GLU A 17 20.13 3.22 -15.95
C GLU A 17 21.27 3.98 -15.25
N SER A 18 20.94 5.07 -14.55
CA SER A 18 21.91 5.98 -13.93
C SER A 18 21.44 6.50 -12.58
N LEU A 19 22.40 6.94 -11.78
CA LEU A 19 22.24 7.61 -10.50
C LEU A 19 22.92 8.96 -10.60
N THR A 20 22.16 10.02 -10.39
CA THR A 20 22.70 11.38 -10.30
C THR A 20 23.06 11.67 -8.86
N VAL A 21 24.33 12.00 -8.61
CA VAL A 21 24.90 12.03 -7.26
C VAL A 21 25.32 13.44 -6.87
N ALA A 22 24.89 13.86 -5.69
CA ALA A 22 25.38 15.06 -5.01
C ALA A 22 25.91 14.73 -3.62
N ILE A 23 26.94 15.45 -3.21
CA ILE A 23 27.65 15.26 -1.95
C ILE A 23 27.66 16.59 -1.20
N ALA A 24 27.15 16.61 0.03
CA ALA A 24 27.14 17.78 0.90
C ALA A 24 28.12 17.59 2.06
N SER A 25 28.91 18.64 2.31
CA SER A 25 29.78 18.70 3.48
C SER A 25 28.94 18.79 4.77
N PRO A 26 29.51 18.39 5.93
CA PRO A 26 28.71 18.19 7.13
C PRO A 26 28.26 19.49 7.77
N GLU A 27 28.98 20.59 7.53
CA GLU A 27 28.69 21.91 8.08
C GLU A 27 27.37 22.48 7.57
N ARG A 28 26.62 23.12 8.47
CA ARG A 28 25.36 23.78 8.10
C ARG A 28 25.66 24.96 7.18
N GLY A 29 25.18 24.88 5.94
CA GLY A 29 25.49 25.88 4.90
C GLY A 29 26.81 25.62 4.17
N GLY A 30 27.53 24.55 4.49
CA GLY A 30 28.74 24.15 3.77
C GLY A 30 28.47 23.75 2.31
N GLU A 31 29.54 23.56 1.56
CA GLU A 31 29.48 23.24 0.14
C GLU A 31 28.62 21.99 -0.16
N ILE A 32 27.83 22.09 -1.23
CA ILE A 32 27.14 20.95 -1.83
C ILE A 32 27.69 20.84 -3.24
N ARG A 33 28.42 19.75 -3.49
CA ARG A 33 29.08 19.49 -4.76
C ARG A 33 28.29 18.47 -5.56
N PHE A 34 28.10 18.77 -6.84
CA PHE A 34 27.67 17.78 -7.81
C PHE A 34 28.82 16.81 -8.12
N TYR A 35 28.62 15.52 -7.87
CA TYR A 35 29.65 14.51 -8.15
C TYR A 35 29.61 14.05 -9.60
N GLY A 36 28.41 13.87 -10.17
CA GLY A 36 28.21 13.35 -11.52
C GLY A 36 27.17 12.23 -11.56
N ASN A 37 27.11 11.56 -12.71
CA ASN A 37 26.26 10.39 -12.92
C ASN A 37 27.09 9.11 -12.80
N ILE A 38 26.56 8.11 -12.11
CA ILE A 38 27.13 6.75 -12.08
C ILE A 38 26.10 5.74 -12.64
N PRO A 39 26.53 4.61 -13.22
CA PRO A 39 25.60 3.56 -13.63
C PRO A 39 24.77 3.03 -12.46
N ASN A 40 23.47 2.79 -12.68
CA ASN A 40 22.61 2.11 -11.70
C ASN A 40 22.84 0.59 -11.75
N GLN A 41 24.04 0.17 -11.34
CA GLN A 41 24.48 -1.22 -11.32
C GLN A 41 25.20 -1.49 -10.00
N GLN A 42 24.97 -2.67 -9.42
CA GLN A 42 25.53 -3.04 -8.12
C GLN A 42 27.06 -2.82 -8.04
N PRO A 43 27.90 -3.21 -9.03
CA PRO A 43 29.35 -2.98 -8.94
C PRO A 43 29.73 -1.49 -8.94
N ALA A 44 29.04 -0.66 -9.73
CA ALA A 44 29.32 0.76 -9.83
C ALA A 44 28.96 1.51 -8.53
N ILE A 45 27.79 1.19 -7.96
CA ILE A 45 27.35 1.72 -6.66
C ILE A 45 28.32 1.31 -5.56
N HIS A 46 28.72 0.03 -5.54
CA HIS A 46 29.66 -0.50 -4.55
C HIS A 46 31.00 0.23 -4.62
N HIS A 47 31.58 0.36 -5.82
CA HIS A 47 32.85 1.05 -6.03
C HIS A 47 32.77 2.51 -5.60
N PHE A 48 31.68 3.21 -5.94
CA PHE A 48 31.47 4.60 -5.56
C PHE A 48 31.46 4.78 -4.03
N PHE A 49 30.68 3.98 -3.31
CA PHE A 49 30.59 4.10 -1.86
C PHE A 49 31.85 3.62 -1.13
N LEU A 50 32.57 2.62 -1.66
CA LEU A 50 33.89 2.25 -1.13
C LEU A 50 34.89 3.41 -1.23
N LYS A 51 34.87 4.17 -2.34
CA LYS A 51 35.70 5.35 -2.50
C LYS A 51 35.36 6.43 -1.46
N LEU A 52 34.07 6.61 -1.15
CA LEU A 52 33.64 7.55 -0.11
C LEU A 52 34.05 7.09 1.30
N GLN A 53 33.93 5.80 1.63
CA GLN A 53 34.35 5.27 2.94
C GLN A 53 35.84 5.45 3.21
N LYS A 54 36.68 5.47 2.15
CA LYS A 54 38.10 5.80 2.28
C LYS A 54 38.37 7.29 2.59
N GLN A 55 37.43 8.17 2.23
CA GLN A 55 37.57 9.62 2.36
C GLN A 55 36.87 10.17 3.61
N TYR A 56 35.77 9.54 4.04
CA TYR A 56 34.89 10.03 5.09
C TYR A 56 34.62 8.94 6.11
N ALA A 57 34.73 9.28 7.40
CA ALA A 57 34.55 8.32 8.49
C ALA A 57 33.10 7.84 8.65
N SER A 58 32.11 8.69 8.33
CA SER A 58 30.69 8.36 8.41
C SER A 58 29.89 8.99 7.26
N ILE A 59 29.01 8.21 6.65
CA ILE A 59 28.24 8.57 5.45
C ILE A 59 26.76 8.38 5.75
N MET A 60 25.95 9.39 5.40
CA MET A 60 24.49 9.27 5.37
C MET A 60 24.01 9.52 3.94
N ALA A 61 23.32 8.55 3.35
CA ALA A 61 22.79 8.64 2.00
C ALA A 61 21.26 8.80 1.98
N CYS A 62 20.70 9.36 0.92
CA CYS A 62 19.27 9.33 0.69
C CYS A 62 18.91 9.25 -0.79
N TYR A 63 17.73 8.70 -1.06
CA TYR A 63 17.13 8.72 -2.38
C TYR A 63 15.60 8.72 -2.35
N GLU A 64 14.99 9.15 -3.45
CA GLU A 64 13.53 9.17 -3.60
C GLU A 64 12.99 7.76 -3.90
N ALA A 65 11.94 7.36 -3.18
CA ALA A 65 11.24 6.11 -3.44
C ALA A 65 10.63 6.14 -4.86
N GLY A 66 11.04 5.19 -5.69
CA GLY A 66 10.60 5.09 -7.08
C GLY A 66 10.49 3.65 -7.57
N HIS A 67 10.34 3.50 -8.89
CA HIS A 67 10.15 2.20 -9.55
C HIS A 67 11.37 1.27 -9.41
N CYS A 68 12.55 1.80 -9.10
CA CYS A 68 13.77 1.04 -8.88
C CYS A 68 13.83 0.30 -7.52
N GLY A 69 12.81 0.48 -6.66
CA GLY A 69 12.65 -0.27 -5.42
C GLY A 69 13.70 0.05 -4.34
N TYR A 70 13.97 -0.94 -3.48
CA TYR A 70 14.83 -0.81 -2.30
C TYR A 70 16.25 -1.40 -2.48
N GLY A 71 16.63 -1.79 -3.70
CA GLY A 71 17.90 -2.47 -3.97
C GLY A 71 19.14 -1.67 -3.53
N ILE A 72 19.13 -0.35 -3.77
CA ILE A 72 20.22 0.55 -3.34
C ILE A 72 20.30 0.59 -1.81
N TYR A 73 19.15 0.72 -1.14
CA TYR A 73 19.11 0.71 0.32
C TYR A 73 19.70 -0.58 0.91
N HIS A 74 19.33 -1.75 0.38
CA HIS A 74 19.86 -3.03 0.84
C HIS A 74 21.37 -3.14 0.59
N GLN A 75 21.84 -2.70 -0.57
CA GLN A 75 23.26 -2.68 -0.89
C GLN A 75 24.06 -1.81 0.09
N LEU A 76 23.56 -0.61 0.41
CA LEU A 76 24.23 0.29 1.35
C LEU A 76 24.18 -0.24 2.78
N THR A 77 23.08 -0.88 3.17
CA THR A 77 22.94 -1.53 4.48
C THR A 77 23.99 -2.62 4.66
N VAL A 78 24.23 -3.47 3.65
CA VAL A 78 25.29 -4.50 3.67
C VAL A 78 26.69 -3.87 3.78
N MET A 79 26.89 -2.66 3.24
CA MET A 79 28.14 -1.90 3.36
C MET A 79 28.28 -1.14 4.69
N ASN A 80 27.34 -1.31 5.62
CA ASN A 80 27.25 -0.57 6.87
C ASN A 80 27.18 0.96 6.66
N ILE A 81 26.47 1.38 5.62
CA ILE A 81 26.22 2.78 5.27
C ILE A 81 24.76 3.08 5.55
N GLU A 82 24.50 4.12 6.35
CA GLU A 82 23.15 4.54 6.62
C GLU A 82 22.53 5.21 5.39
N CYS A 83 21.33 4.76 5.04
CA CYS A 83 20.58 5.29 3.92
C CYS A 83 19.12 5.50 4.31
N ILE A 84 18.54 6.65 3.96
CA ILE A 84 17.10 6.86 4.09
C ILE A 84 16.43 6.93 2.72
N VAL A 85 15.29 6.26 2.59
CA VAL A 85 14.44 6.38 1.40
C VAL A 85 13.32 7.34 1.71
N VAL A 86 12.98 8.24 0.78
CA VAL A 86 11.99 9.31 1.02
C VAL A 86 10.87 9.24 0.00
N ALA A 87 9.61 9.39 0.44
CA ALA A 87 8.49 9.43 -0.48
C ALA A 87 8.48 10.76 -1.27
N PRO A 88 8.23 10.76 -2.59
CA PRO A 88 8.16 11.97 -3.42
C PRO A 88 7.25 13.06 -2.83
N SER A 89 6.11 12.64 -2.30
CA SER A 89 5.08 13.51 -1.71
C SER A 89 5.46 14.13 -0.36
N ARG A 90 6.56 13.69 0.26
CA ARG A 90 7.06 14.17 1.55
C ARG A 90 8.32 15.01 1.42
N ILE A 91 8.88 15.14 0.21
CA ILE A 91 10.04 16.01 -0.04
C ILE A 91 9.52 17.47 -0.06
N PRO A 92 10.01 18.35 0.81
CA PRO A 92 9.66 19.77 0.77
C PRO A 92 10.05 20.38 -0.58
N LYS A 93 9.09 21.02 -1.27
CA LYS A 93 9.34 21.74 -2.53
C LYS A 93 8.79 23.15 -2.44
N SER A 94 9.59 24.13 -2.87
CA SER A 94 9.11 25.51 -2.98
C SER A 94 8.11 25.63 -4.14
N PRO A 95 6.97 26.31 -3.98
CA PRO A 95 6.02 26.56 -5.07
C PRO A 95 6.63 27.35 -6.24
N THR A 96 7.72 28.08 -6.00
CA THR A 96 8.45 28.87 -7.01
C THR A 96 9.50 28.05 -7.75
N ASP A 97 9.83 26.84 -7.30
CA ASP A 97 10.82 26.00 -7.95
C ASP A 97 10.17 25.24 -9.12
N ARG A 98 10.22 25.86 -10.30
CA ARG A 98 9.56 25.39 -11.52
C ARG A 98 10.49 24.64 -12.47
N ILE A 99 11.79 24.60 -12.19
CA ILE A 99 12.80 23.98 -13.06
C ILE A 99 13.17 22.64 -12.46
N LYS A 100 12.72 21.55 -13.10
CA LYS A 100 13.05 20.19 -12.71
C LYS A 100 14.24 19.70 -13.54
N ASN A 101 15.36 19.39 -12.88
CA ASN A 101 16.46 18.65 -13.48
C ASN A 101 17.15 17.77 -12.44
N ASP A 102 17.69 16.64 -12.88
CA ASP A 102 18.25 15.58 -12.02
C ASP A 102 19.39 16.12 -11.12
N HIS A 103 20.16 17.08 -11.64
CA HIS A 103 21.21 17.77 -10.88
C HIS A 103 20.66 18.51 -9.65
N ARG A 104 19.61 19.32 -9.82
CA ARG A 104 18.97 20.06 -8.72
C ARG A 104 18.25 19.11 -7.78
N ASP A 105 17.64 18.05 -8.29
CA ASP A 105 16.94 17.06 -7.48
C ASP A 105 17.94 16.34 -6.55
N ALA A 106 19.08 15.85 -7.08
CA ALA A 106 20.13 15.22 -6.26
C ALA A 106 20.74 16.18 -5.24
N MET A 107 21.06 17.43 -5.64
CA MET A 107 21.58 18.45 -4.71
C MET A 107 20.55 18.83 -3.64
N GLY A 108 19.28 18.92 -4.00
CA GLY A 108 18.18 19.20 -3.09
C GLY A 108 18.04 18.11 -2.04
N LEU A 109 18.10 16.84 -2.46
CA LEU A 109 18.12 15.69 -1.56
C LEU A 109 19.29 15.75 -0.57
N ALA A 110 20.52 15.96 -1.06
CA ALA A 110 21.70 16.08 -0.19
C ALA A 110 21.56 17.24 0.82
N ARG A 111 21.01 18.38 0.37
CA ARG A 111 20.76 19.55 1.22
C ARG A 111 19.76 19.25 2.32
N LEU A 112 18.60 18.70 1.96
CA LEU A 112 17.51 18.39 2.89
C LEU A 112 17.90 17.28 3.87
N LEU A 113 18.68 16.29 3.42
CA LEU A 113 19.23 15.23 4.26
C LEU A 113 20.13 15.82 5.34
N ARG A 114 21.08 16.67 4.94
CA ARG A 114 21.96 17.38 5.87
C ARG A 114 21.19 18.23 6.89
N ALA A 115 20.10 18.87 6.44
CA ALA A 115 19.26 19.70 7.29
C ALA A 115 18.38 18.89 8.26
N GLY A 116 18.26 17.56 8.07
CA GLY A 116 17.35 16.71 8.85
C GLY A 116 15.87 16.95 8.50
N GLU A 117 15.57 17.50 7.32
CA GLU A 117 14.21 17.86 6.89
C GLU A 117 13.51 16.73 6.12
N LEU A 118 14.21 15.61 5.87
CA LEU A 118 13.66 14.45 5.19
C LEU A 118 13.00 13.49 6.17
N SER A 119 11.78 13.07 5.85
CA SER A 119 11.06 12.04 6.60
C SER A 119 11.21 10.67 5.93
N PRO A 120 11.90 9.70 6.55
CA PRO A 120 12.11 8.38 5.95
C PRO A 120 10.79 7.63 5.75
N VAL A 121 10.73 6.82 4.69
CA VAL A 121 9.73 5.76 4.56
C VAL A 121 10.22 4.52 5.28
N TRP A 122 9.28 3.73 5.78
CA TRP A 122 9.60 2.40 6.27
C TRP A 122 9.99 1.50 5.08
N ILE A 123 11.08 0.76 5.25
CA ILE A 123 11.60 -0.15 4.26
C ILE A 123 11.36 -1.57 4.80
N PRO A 124 10.57 -2.39 4.10
CA PRO A 124 10.42 -3.80 4.43
C PRO A 124 11.74 -4.56 4.32
N ASP A 125 11.87 -5.65 5.07
CA ASP A 125 12.91 -6.64 4.80
C ASP A 125 12.61 -7.44 3.51
N LEU A 126 13.60 -8.18 3.01
CA LEU A 126 13.50 -8.93 1.75
C LEU A 126 12.35 -9.97 1.76
N THR A 127 12.08 -10.61 2.89
CA THR A 127 10.99 -11.61 2.99
C THR A 127 9.63 -10.92 2.90
N HIS A 128 9.52 -9.73 3.49
CA HIS A 128 8.33 -8.90 3.46
C HIS A 128 8.10 -8.28 2.09
N GLU A 129 9.14 -7.86 1.38
CA GLU A 129 9.06 -7.43 -0.03
C GLU A 129 8.54 -8.53 -0.92
N ALA A 130 9.12 -9.74 -0.81
CA ALA A 130 8.69 -10.89 -1.61
C ALA A 130 7.22 -11.25 -1.37
N MET A 131 6.76 -11.26 -0.11
CA MET A 131 5.35 -11.49 0.20
C MET A 131 4.45 -10.37 -0.36
N ARG A 132 4.90 -9.11 -0.30
CA ARG A 132 4.18 -7.98 -0.89
C ARG A 132 4.02 -8.12 -2.40
N ASP A 133 5.07 -8.55 -3.11
CA ASP A 133 5.01 -8.78 -4.55
C ASP A 133 4.01 -9.86 -4.93
N LEU A 134 3.98 -10.97 -4.19
CA LEU A 134 2.99 -12.03 -4.39
C LEU A 134 1.55 -11.51 -4.21
N VAL A 135 1.31 -10.75 -3.14
CA VAL A 135 -0.02 -10.17 -2.87
C VAL A 135 -0.40 -9.11 -3.92
N ARG A 136 0.55 -8.32 -4.42
CA ARG A 136 0.35 -7.35 -5.50
C ARG A 136 0.05 -8.04 -6.84
N ALA A 137 0.75 -9.13 -7.17
CA ALA A 137 0.47 -9.93 -8.36
C ALA A 137 -0.97 -10.46 -8.37
N ARG A 138 -1.45 -10.90 -7.19
CA ARG A 138 -2.85 -11.30 -7.00
C ARG A 138 -3.81 -10.12 -7.16
N ALA A 139 -3.51 -8.95 -6.59
CA ALA A 139 -4.33 -7.75 -6.74
C ALA A 139 -4.41 -7.28 -8.20
N ALA A 140 -3.30 -7.32 -8.94
CA ALA A 140 -3.26 -7.05 -10.37
C ALA A 140 -4.16 -8.02 -11.15
N SER A 141 -4.06 -9.32 -10.88
CA SER A 141 -4.90 -10.35 -11.51
C SER A 141 -6.40 -10.11 -11.23
N LYS A 142 -6.77 -9.63 -10.03
CA LYS A 142 -8.16 -9.24 -9.73
C LYS A 142 -8.63 -8.04 -10.56
N GLN A 143 -7.75 -7.07 -10.78
CA GLN A 143 -8.03 -5.91 -11.62
C GLN A 143 -8.17 -6.32 -13.10
N ASP A 144 -7.33 -7.23 -13.59
CA ASP A 144 -7.45 -7.80 -14.93
C ASP A 144 -8.74 -8.59 -15.11
N CYS A 145 -9.15 -9.36 -14.11
CA CYS A 145 -10.43 -10.09 -14.11
C CYS A 145 -11.60 -9.12 -14.27
N ARG A 146 -11.57 -7.97 -13.57
CA ARG A 146 -12.59 -6.93 -13.72
C ARG A 146 -12.64 -6.37 -15.14
N ILE A 147 -11.48 -6.10 -15.74
CA ILE A 147 -11.39 -5.60 -17.13
C ILE A 147 -11.91 -6.66 -18.12
N ALA A 148 -11.53 -7.92 -17.96
CA ALA A 148 -12.00 -9.02 -18.81
C ALA A 148 -13.54 -9.15 -18.76
N ARG A 149 -14.12 -9.09 -17.56
CA ARG A 149 -15.58 -9.06 -17.36
C ARG A 149 -16.25 -7.89 -18.07
N GLN A 150 -15.66 -6.70 -18.00
CA GLN A 150 -16.17 -5.51 -18.69
C GLN A 150 -16.11 -5.65 -20.21
N ARG A 151 -15.05 -6.25 -20.76
CA ARG A 151 -14.92 -6.52 -22.21
C ARG A 151 -16.03 -7.46 -22.71
N ILE A 152 -16.29 -8.55 -21.98
CA ILE A 152 -17.40 -9.47 -22.27
C ILE A 152 -18.74 -8.73 -22.24
N GLN A 153 -19.01 -7.98 -21.16
CA GLN A 153 -20.27 -7.23 -21.02
C GLN A 153 -20.45 -6.19 -22.12
N SER A 154 -19.39 -5.47 -22.50
CA SER A 154 -19.42 -4.48 -23.59
C SER A 154 -19.75 -5.15 -24.93
N MET A 155 -19.17 -6.32 -25.21
CA MET A 155 -19.46 -7.08 -26.42
C MET A 155 -20.91 -7.58 -26.47
N LEU A 156 -21.43 -8.07 -25.35
CA LEU A 156 -22.82 -8.52 -25.27
C LEU A 156 -23.78 -7.34 -25.44
N LEU A 157 -23.49 -6.20 -24.82
CA LEU A 157 -24.34 -5.01 -24.91
C LEU A 157 -24.40 -4.46 -26.34
N ARG A 158 -23.27 -4.37 -27.07
CA ARG A 158 -23.26 -3.89 -28.47
C ARG A 158 -23.92 -4.85 -29.46
N THR A 159 -24.20 -6.08 -29.04
CA THR A 159 -24.92 -7.10 -29.83
C THR A 159 -26.32 -7.37 -29.28
N ASP A 160 -26.81 -6.47 -28.42
CA ASP A 160 -28.11 -6.50 -27.74
C ASP A 160 -28.43 -7.81 -27.00
N ARG A 161 -27.40 -8.47 -26.47
CA ARG A 161 -27.53 -9.66 -25.62
C ARG A 161 -27.57 -9.25 -24.15
N ARG A 162 -28.74 -9.35 -23.54
CA ARG A 162 -28.96 -8.95 -22.15
C ARG A 162 -29.20 -10.15 -21.26
N TYR A 163 -28.47 -10.19 -20.14
CA TYR A 163 -28.70 -11.17 -19.08
C TYR A 163 -29.46 -10.50 -17.93
N GLU A 164 -30.69 -10.96 -17.67
CA GLU A 164 -31.64 -10.30 -16.77
C GLU A 164 -31.38 -10.56 -15.28
N ARG A 165 -30.47 -11.49 -14.96
CA ARG A 165 -30.17 -11.91 -13.59
C ARG A 165 -28.81 -11.39 -13.14
N LYS A 166 -28.46 -11.62 -11.88
CA LYS A 166 -27.14 -11.27 -11.34
C LYS A 166 -26.02 -11.98 -12.12
N PRO A 167 -25.10 -11.25 -12.79
CA PRO A 167 -24.06 -11.85 -13.61
C PRO A 167 -22.96 -12.49 -12.75
N TRP A 168 -22.08 -13.24 -13.42
CA TRP A 168 -20.87 -13.88 -12.87
C TRP A 168 -21.09 -15.02 -11.86
N GLY A 169 -22.33 -15.48 -11.71
CA GLY A 169 -22.66 -16.74 -11.04
C GLY A 169 -22.68 -17.92 -12.02
N TYR A 170 -22.93 -19.13 -11.48
CA TYR A 170 -23.02 -20.37 -12.26
C TYR A 170 -23.96 -20.27 -13.47
N ARG A 171 -25.19 -19.76 -13.27
CA ARG A 171 -26.18 -19.58 -14.34
C ARG A 171 -25.72 -18.62 -15.44
N HIS A 172 -24.97 -17.58 -15.10
CA HIS A 172 -24.42 -16.65 -16.10
C HIS A 172 -23.33 -17.32 -16.93
N ARG A 173 -22.49 -18.19 -16.32
CA ARG A 173 -21.47 -18.93 -17.06
C ARG A 173 -22.08 -19.88 -18.09
N ILE A 174 -23.13 -20.61 -17.70
CA ILE A 174 -23.89 -21.45 -18.64
C ILE A 174 -24.47 -20.59 -19.77
N TRP A 175 -25.09 -19.46 -19.41
CA TRP A 175 -25.63 -18.54 -20.41
C TRP A 175 -24.56 -18.03 -21.37
N LEU A 176 -23.38 -17.63 -20.87
CA LEU A 176 -22.23 -17.20 -21.70
C LEU A 176 -21.78 -18.32 -22.64
N ALA A 177 -21.67 -19.56 -22.14
CA ALA A 177 -21.27 -20.72 -22.94
C ALA A 177 -22.24 -21.02 -24.10
N ASN A 178 -23.53 -20.71 -23.92
CA ASN A 178 -24.57 -20.91 -24.92
C ASN A 178 -24.74 -19.74 -25.90
N GLN A 179 -23.89 -18.71 -25.85
CA GLN A 179 -23.97 -17.61 -26.81
C GLN A 179 -23.37 -18.00 -28.16
N THR A 180 -24.14 -17.79 -29.22
CA THR A 180 -23.75 -18.01 -30.61
C THR A 180 -23.90 -16.73 -31.42
N PHE A 181 -22.91 -16.40 -32.25
CA PHE A 181 -22.93 -15.22 -33.12
C PHE A 181 -22.99 -15.65 -34.60
N PRO A 182 -23.77 -14.95 -35.45
CA PRO A 182 -23.90 -15.32 -36.87
C PRO A 182 -22.58 -15.22 -37.65
N LEU A 183 -21.74 -14.25 -37.30
CA LEU A 183 -20.45 -14.02 -37.97
C LEU A 183 -19.33 -14.77 -37.24
N PRO A 184 -18.52 -15.60 -37.93
CA PRO A 184 -17.43 -16.35 -37.30
C PRO A 184 -16.41 -15.46 -36.58
N SER A 185 -16.09 -14.29 -37.12
CA SER A 185 -15.15 -13.34 -36.51
C SER A 185 -15.63 -12.84 -35.14
N GLN A 186 -16.94 -12.60 -34.99
CA GLN A 186 -17.54 -12.22 -33.71
C GLN A 186 -17.53 -13.40 -32.74
N GLN A 187 -17.89 -14.61 -33.21
CA GLN A 187 -17.86 -15.82 -32.38
C GLN A 187 -16.45 -16.06 -31.81
N ILE A 188 -15.43 -15.98 -32.65
CA ILE A 188 -14.01 -16.14 -32.26
C ILE A 188 -13.60 -15.09 -31.23
N ALA A 189 -13.93 -13.81 -31.46
CA ALA A 189 -13.62 -12.74 -30.52
C ALA A 189 -14.28 -12.95 -29.14
N PHE A 190 -15.55 -13.38 -29.12
CA PHE A 190 -16.28 -13.67 -27.89
C PHE A 190 -15.67 -14.85 -27.12
N GLN A 191 -15.31 -15.91 -27.83
CA GLN A 191 -14.68 -17.09 -27.24
C GLN A 191 -13.34 -16.74 -26.61
N HIS A 192 -12.49 -15.95 -27.28
CA HIS A 192 -11.22 -15.49 -26.70
C HIS A 192 -11.42 -14.62 -25.47
N TYR A 193 -12.44 -13.74 -25.43
CA TYR A 193 -12.75 -12.99 -24.21
C TYR A 193 -13.16 -13.89 -23.05
N CYS A 194 -13.98 -14.91 -23.30
CA CYS A 194 -14.40 -15.87 -22.29
C CYS A 194 -13.22 -16.72 -21.79
N GLN A 195 -12.41 -17.26 -22.70
CA GLN A 195 -11.20 -18.03 -22.36
C GLN A 195 -10.21 -17.21 -21.55
N ASN A 196 -9.95 -15.95 -21.94
CA ASN A 196 -9.08 -15.06 -21.18
C ASN A 196 -9.63 -14.78 -19.77
N HIS A 197 -10.94 -14.59 -19.62
CA HIS A 197 -11.57 -14.41 -18.31
C HIS A 197 -11.38 -15.66 -17.41
N GLU A 198 -11.55 -16.86 -17.97
CA GLU A 198 -11.33 -18.13 -17.28
C GLU A 198 -9.86 -18.32 -16.86
N GLN A 199 -8.91 -18.06 -17.76
CA GLN A 199 -7.47 -18.14 -17.48
C GLN A 199 -7.06 -17.21 -16.32
N ILE A 200 -7.59 -15.98 -16.29
CA ILE A 200 -7.32 -15.03 -15.21
C ILE A 200 -7.92 -15.53 -13.89
N GLU A 201 -9.11 -16.14 -13.90
CA GLU A 201 -9.70 -16.72 -12.69
C GLU A 201 -8.89 -17.89 -12.14
N ASN A 202 -8.38 -18.76 -13.02
CA ASN A 202 -7.48 -19.84 -12.63
C ASN A 202 -6.16 -19.29 -12.05
N ARG A 203 -5.60 -18.23 -12.64
CA ARG A 203 -4.41 -17.54 -12.11
C ARG A 203 -4.65 -16.99 -10.70
N ILE A 204 -5.81 -16.36 -10.46
CA ILE A 204 -6.16 -15.86 -9.13
C ILE A 204 -6.23 -17.01 -8.12
N ALA A 205 -6.86 -18.14 -8.48
CA ALA A 205 -6.96 -19.30 -7.61
C ALA A 205 -5.59 -19.91 -7.28
N GLN A 206 -4.69 -20.00 -8.27
CA GLN A 206 -3.30 -20.42 -8.06
C GLN A 206 -2.57 -19.48 -7.11
N LEU A 207 -2.67 -18.16 -7.32
CA LEU A 207 -2.05 -17.19 -6.42
C LEU A 207 -2.63 -17.23 -4.99
N ASP A 208 -3.93 -17.50 -4.84
CA ASP A 208 -4.55 -17.73 -3.54
C ASP A 208 -3.94 -18.96 -2.84
N GLN A 209 -3.70 -20.05 -3.56
CA GLN A 209 -3.05 -21.26 -3.02
C GLN A 209 -1.58 -21.00 -2.63
N GLU A 210 -0.83 -20.27 -3.46
CA GLU A 210 0.56 -19.92 -3.18
C GLU A 210 0.69 -19.02 -1.95
N ILE A 211 -0.23 -18.05 -1.78
CA ILE A 211 -0.32 -17.24 -0.56
C ILE A 211 -0.60 -18.15 0.64
N ASP A 212 -1.55 -19.07 0.54
CA ASP A 212 -1.90 -19.97 1.63
C ASP A 212 -0.75 -20.91 2.02
N ARG A 213 0.09 -21.32 1.06
CA ARG A 213 1.29 -22.13 1.31
C ARG A 213 2.37 -21.34 2.05
N LEU A 214 2.65 -20.11 1.64
CA LEU A 214 3.79 -19.33 2.15
C LEU A 214 3.44 -18.51 3.40
N LEU A 215 2.15 -18.22 3.61
CA LEU A 215 1.70 -17.38 4.71
C LEU A 215 2.12 -17.87 6.11
N PRO A 216 2.10 -19.18 6.44
CA PRO A 216 2.53 -19.67 7.76
C PRO A 216 4.01 -19.44 8.09
N GLU A 217 4.87 -19.37 7.06
CA GLU A 217 6.32 -19.17 7.22
C GLU A 217 6.69 -17.69 7.37
N TRP A 218 5.74 -16.79 7.07
CA TRP A 218 5.99 -15.36 7.09
C TRP A 218 5.94 -14.79 8.51
N SER A 219 6.89 -13.91 8.84
CA SER A 219 7.05 -13.31 10.18
C SER A 219 5.80 -12.60 10.70
N LEU A 220 4.93 -12.12 9.82
CA LEU A 220 3.67 -11.46 10.17
C LEU A 220 2.43 -12.38 10.13
N TYR A 221 2.62 -13.70 10.06
CA TYR A 221 1.52 -14.67 10.04
C TYR A 221 0.55 -14.48 11.22
N ASN A 222 1.09 -14.37 12.44
CA ASN A 222 0.26 -14.16 13.63
C ASN A 222 -0.60 -12.89 13.50
N LEU A 223 0.00 -11.77 13.05
CA LEU A 223 -0.73 -10.53 12.81
C LEU A 223 -1.87 -10.72 11.80
N VAL A 224 -1.63 -11.44 10.70
CA VAL A 224 -2.67 -11.76 9.70
C VAL A 224 -3.81 -12.58 10.32
N CYS A 225 -3.52 -13.54 11.19
CA CYS A 225 -4.54 -14.28 11.93
C CYS A 225 -5.34 -13.39 12.87
N GLN A 226 -4.67 -12.54 13.65
CA GLN A 226 -5.33 -11.67 14.63
C GLN A 226 -6.22 -10.62 13.96
N LEU A 227 -5.79 -10.03 12.84
CA LEU A 227 -6.60 -9.06 12.08
C LEU A 227 -7.91 -9.67 11.55
N GLN A 228 -7.96 -10.98 11.29
CA GLN A 228 -9.17 -11.67 10.85
C GLN A 228 -10.23 -11.85 11.96
N ALA A 229 -9.93 -11.46 13.21
CA ALA A 229 -10.94 -11.33 14.25
C ALA A 229 -11.99 -10.27 13.90
N LEU A 230 -11.59 -9.21 13.19
CA LEU A 230 -12.46 -8.11 12.76
C LEU A 230 -13.44 -8.57 11.67
N LYS A 231 -14.70 -8.20 11.81
CA LYS A 231 -15.72 -8.52 10.81
C LYS A 231 -15.39 -7.84 9.46
N GLY A 232 -15.46 -8.61 8.38
CA GLY A 232 -15.16 -8.11 7.03
C GLY A 232 -13.66 -8.10 6.68
N MET A 233 -12.78 -8.43 7.63
CA MET A 233 -11.35 -8.58 7.41
C MET A 233 -11.01 -10.03 7.06
N GLY A 234 -11.29 -10.46 5.83
CA GLY A 234 -10.90 -11.81 5.38
C GLY A 234 -9.39 -11.92 5.18
N LYS A 235 -8.88 -13.16 5.10
CA LYS A 235 -7.45 -13.48 4.87
C LYS A 235 -6.79 -12.61 3.82
N THR A 236 -7.39 -12.48 2.64
CA THR A 236 -6.86 -11.65 1.54
C THR A 236 -6.68 -10.19 1.95
N ILE A 237 -7.66 -9.60 2.64
CA ILE A 237 -7.59 -8.20 3.09
C ILE A 237 -6.52 -8.07 4.18
N ALA A 238 -6.49 -9.01 5.12
CA ALA A 238 -5.52 -9.03 6.22
C ALA A 238 -4.07 -9.16 5.71
N VAL A 239 -3.79 -10.09 4.79
CA VAL A 239 -2.45 -10.27 4.23
C VAL A 239 -2.02 -9.07 3.39
N SER A 240 -2.92 -8.46 2.61
CA SER A 240 -2.62 -7.23 1.86
C SER A 240 -2.34 -6.03 2.77
N LEU A 241 -3.08 -5.89 3.88
CA LEU A 241 -2.83 -4.81 4.83
C LEU A 241 -1.53 -5.05 5.58
N ALA A 242 -1.27 -6.26 6.06
CA ALA A 242 -0.02 -6.60 6.71
C ALA A 242 1.18 -6.42 5.77
N SER A 243 1.07 -6.80 4.48
CA SER A 243 2.19 -6.73 3.54
C SER A 243 2.51 -5.31 3.08
N GLU A 244 1.58 -4.37 3.16
CA GLU A 244 1.86 -2.97 2.82
C GLU A 244 2.17 -2.13 4.07
N LEU A 245 1.50 -2.43 5.19
CA LEU A 245 1.63 -1.67 6.43
C LEU A 245 2.66 -2.24 7.39
N GLY A 246 3.24 -3.42 7.13
CA GLY A 246 4.19 -4.05 8.03
C GLY A 246 3.64 -4.26 9.45
N ASP A 247 4.55 -4.24 10.42
CA ASP A 247 4.17 -4.16 11.83
C ASP A 247 3.57 -2.77 12.14
N PHE A 248 2.37 -2.77 12.72
CA PHE A 248 1.63 -1.56 13.08
C PHE A 248 2.20 -0.87 14.33
N SER A 249 3.02 -1.56 15.15
CA SER A 249 3.67 -0.98 16.33
C SER A 249 4.57 0.22 16.00
N ARG A 250 5.06 0.31 14.75
CA ARG A 250 5.85 1.46 14.28
C ARG A 250 5.05 2.77 14.30
N PHE A 251 3.72 2.67 14.28
CA PHE A 251 2.86 3.84 14.40
C PHE A 251 2.64 4.11 15.88
N SER A 252 3.04 5.31 16.32
CA SER A 252 2.91 5.72 17.73
C SER A 252 1.45 5.81 18.21
N ASN A 253 0.51 5.99 17.28
CA ASN A 253 -0.91 6.12 17.59
C ASN A 253 -1.78 5.75 16.37
N PRO A 254 -3.06 5.39 16.57
CA PRO A 254 -3.93 4.93 15.48
C PRO A 254 -4.23 6.02 14.43
N LYS A 255 -4.13 7.32 14.80
CA LYS A 255 -4.34 8.41 13.83
C LYS A 255 -3.27 8.41 12.74
N GLN A 256 -2.05 7.97 13.04
CA GLN A 256 -1.00 7.84 12.04
C GLN A 256 -1.32 6.76 11.00
N VAL A 257 -1.95 5.65 11.40
CA VAL A 257 -2.42 4.62 10.46
C VAL A 257 -3.55 5.16 9.57
N MET A 258 -4.50 5.90 10.16
CA MET A 258 -5.57 6.58 9.42
C MET A 258 -5.01 7.56 8.38
N ALA A 259 -3.97 8.31 8.76
CA ALA A 259 -3.32 9.27 7.88
C ALA A 259 -2.52 8.58 6.77
N TYR A 260 -1.79 7.51 7.11
CA TYR A 260 -0.99 6.72 6.18
C TYR A 260 -1.87 6.07 5.09
N THR A 261 -3.05 5.59 5.47
CA THR A 261 -4.03 5.04 4.53
C THR A 261 -4.77 6.15 3.76
N GLY A 262 -4.64 7.42 4.11
CA GLY A 262 -5.30 8.54 3.43
C GLY A 262 -6.81 8.58 3.62
N LEU A 263 -7.31 7.99 4.71
CA LEU A 263 -8.73 7.97 5.09
C LEU A 263 -9.11 9.14 6.02
N ILE A 264 -8.15 9.96 6.44
CA ILE A 264 -8.42 11.20 7.19
C ILE A 264 -9.07 12.26 6.29
N PRO A 265 -9.99 13.09 6.83
CA PRO A 265 -10.50 14.24 6.10
C PRO A 265 -9.38 15.24 5.85
N GLY A 266 -9.33 15.83 4.66
CA GLY A 266 -8.52 17.01 4.41
C GLY A 266 -9.13 18.22 5.14
N GLU A 267 -8.28 19.14 5.55
CA GLU A 267 -8.71 20.37 6.23
C GLU A 267 -8.20 21.57 5.43
N HIS A 268 -9.08 22.54 5.21
CA HIS A 268 -8.69 23.88 4.77
C HIS A 268 -9.25 24.88 5.77
N SER A 269 -8.36 25.38 6.61
CA SER A 269 -8.71 26.34 7.66
C SER A 269 -8.04 27.67 7.38
N SER A 270 -8.79 28.75 7.51
CA SER A 270 -8.27 30.13 7.50
C SER A 270 -8.95 30.91 8.63
N GLY A 271 -8.13 31.51 9.50
CA GLY A 271 -8.63 32.15 10.72
C GLY A 271 -9.38 31.17 11.63
N SER A 272 -10.60 31.53 12.05
CA SER A 272 -11.44 30.77 12.98
C SER A 272 -12.39 29.75 12.32
N LYS A 273 -12.38 29.62 10.99
CA LYS A 273 -13.28 28.71 10.26
C LYS A 273 -12.54 27.45 9.80
N VAL A 274 -13.00 26.31 10.31
CA VAL A 274 -12.51 24.97 9.91
C VAL A 274 -13.43 24.39 8.83
N HIS A 275 -12.93 24.25 7.60
CA HIS A 275 -13.65 23.56 6.54
C HIS A 275 -13.03 22.17 6.29
N THR A 276 -13.73 21.12 6.75
CA THR A 276 -13.39 19.74 6.39
C THR A 276 -13.77 19.44 4.93
N ARG A 277 -12.80 18.99 4.15
CA ARG A 277 -12.95 18.51 2.76
C ARG A 277 -13.16 16.98 2.73
N GLY A 278 -13.18 16.41 1.54
CA GLY A 278 -13.11 14.96 1.35
C GLY A 278 -11.84 14.36 1.95
N ILE A 279 -11.76 13.02 1.97
CA ILE A 279 -10.54 12.34 2.43
C ILE A 279 -9.31 12.78 1.63
N THR A 280 -8.13 12.75 2.25
CA THR A 280 -6.89 13.22 1.61
C THR A 280 -6.47 12.37 0.42
N LYS A 281 -6.87 11.09 0.38
CA LYS A 281 -6.48 10.10 -0.65
C LYS A 281 -4.95 9.93 -0.79
N THR A 282 -4.19 10.33 0.23
CA THR A 282 -2.74 10.15 0.30
C THR A 282 -2.40 8.67 0.53
N GLY A 283 -1.28 8.20 -0.02
CA GLY A 283 -0.83 6.82 0.16
C GLY A 283 -1.56 5.81 -0.74
N ASN A 284 -1.45 4.52 -0.41
CA ASN A 284 -1.85 3.40 -1.27
C ASN A 284 -3.38 3.34 -1.49
N SER A 285 -3.81 3.47 -2.75
CA SER A 285 -5.22 3.43 -3.16
C SER A 285 -5.86 2.06 -3.00
N GLU A 286 -5.08 0.99 -3.14
CA GLU A 286 -5.56 -0.38 -2.96
C GLU A 286 -5.90 -0.65 -1.50
N LEU A 287 -5.05 -0.21 -0.56
CA LEU A 287 -5.35 -0.34 0.87
C LEU A 287 -6.65 0.39 1.24
N ARG A 288 -6.86 1.61 0.72
CA ARG A 288 -8.13 2.32 0.92
C ARG A 288 -9.31 1.54 0.38
N ARG A 289 -9.18 0.95 -0.82
CA ARG A 289 -10.24 0.15 -1.44
C ARG A 289 -10.58 -1.06 -0.56
N LEU A 290 -9.57 -1.80 -0.10
CA LEU A 290 -9.76 -2.98 0.76
C LEU A 290 -10.40 -2.61 2.11
N LEU A 291 -9.96 -1.53 2.75
CA LEU A 291 -10.56 -1.03 3.99
C LEU A 291 -12.00 -0.57 3.79
N TYR A 292 -12.30 0.09 2.67
CA TYR A 292 -13.66 0.48 2.30
C TYR A 292 -14.54 -0.76 2.06
N GLU A 293 -14.01 -1.80 1.41
CA GLU A 293 -14.72 -3.08 1.21
C GLU A 293 -15.00 -3.80 2.53
N ALA A 294 -14.01 -3.89 3.42
CA ALA A 294 -14.19 -4.47 4.75
C ALA A 294 -15.24 -3.70 5.57
N ALA A 295 -15.25 -2.37 5.49
CA ALA A 295 -16.16 -1.50 6.23
C ALA A 295 -17.65 -1.73 5.90
N TRP A 296 -17.98 -2.26 4.71
CA TRP A 296 -19.36 -2.62 4.36
C TRP A 296 -19.96 -3.68 5.29
N ALA A 297 -19.14 -4.49 5.95
CA ALA A 297 -19.60 -5.52 6.88
C ALA A 297 -20.28 -4.93 8.14
N TYR A 298 -20.04 -3.66 8.45
CA TYR A 298 -20.57 -2.97 9.63
C TYR A 298 -21.88 -2.22 9.38
N ARG A 299 -22.45 -2.32 8.17
CA ARG A 299 -23.75 -1.69 7.84
C ARG A 299 -24.95 -2.31 8.59
N SER A 300 -24.80 -3.55 9.02
CA SER A 300 -25.84 -4.33 9.72
C SER A 300 -25.56 -4.34 11.22
N PRO A 301 -26.58 -4.57 12.08
CA PRO A 301 -26.40 -4.66 13.52
C PRO A 301 -25.28 -5.62 13.94
N ALA A 302 -24.63 -5.30 15.07
CA ALA A 302 -23.59 -6.13 15.65
C ALA A 302 -24.16 -7.51 16.02
N LYS A 303 -23.51 -8.56 15.53
CA LYS A 303 -23.87 -9.96 15.77
C LYS A 303 -22.71 -10.89 15.42
N VAL A 304 -22.63 -12.00 16.14
CA VAL A 304 -21.83 -13.16 15.73
C VAL A 304 -22.61 -13.89 14.64
N GLY A 305 -22.26 -13.62 13.38
CA GLY A 305 -22.92 -14.22 12.22
C GLY A 305 -22.05 -15.25 11.51
N SER A 306 -22.62 -15.95 10.54
CA SER A 306 -21.94 -16.98 9.72
C SER A 306 -20.57 -16.54 9.22
N TRP A 307 -20.39 -15.28 8.78
CA TRP A 307 -19.07 -14.78 8.35
C TRP A 307 -17.97 -14.95 9.42
N LEU A 308 -18.26 -14.60 10.67
CA LEU A 308 -17.29 -14.72 11.78
C LEU A 308 -17.05 -16.18 12.18
N ILE A 309 -17.99 -17.07 11.88
CA ILE A 309 -17.86 -18.50 12.15
C ILE A 309 -17.02 -19.17 11.05
N THR A 310 -17.22 -18.75 9.80
CA THR A 310 -16.57 -19.36 8.62
C THR A 310 -15.15 -18.83 8.38
N TYR A 311 -14.91 -17.53 8.55
CA TYR A 311 -13.67 -16.90 8.08
C TYR A 311 -12.69 -16.51 9.19
N ARG A 312 -13.14 -16.42 10.45
CA ARG A 312 -12.23 -16.09 11.57
C ARG A 312 -11.41 -17.33 11.92
N PRO A 313 -10.07 -17.25 11.90
CA PRO A 313 -9.23 -18.41 12.21
C PRO A 313 -9.35 -18.78 13.69
N VAL A 314 -9.16 -20.08 13.98
CA VAL A 314 -9.12 -20.61 15.36
C VAL A 314 -7.97 -19.97 16.15
N SER A 315 -6.87 -19.63 15.48
CA SER A 315 -5.70 -18.96 16.04
C SER A 315 -5.92 -17.50 16.46
N ALA A 316 -7.07 -16.89 16.17
CA ALA A 316 -7.39 -15.57 16.71
C ALA A 316 -7.52 -15.65 18.24
N SER A 317 -6.73 -14.85 18.96
CA SER A 317 -6.71 -14.80 20.42
C SER A 317 -8.01 -14.26 20.99
N GLN A 318 -8.26 -14.50 22.29
CA GLN A 318 -9.42 -13.94 22.97
C GLN A 318 -9.37 -12.41 23.00
N ASP A 319 -8.21 -11.82 23.27
CA ASP A 319 -8.05 -10.36 23.29
C ASP A 319 -8.39 -9.73 21.93
N SER A 320 -7.93 -10.33 20.83
CA SER A 320 -8.27 -9.87 19.47
C SER A 320 -9.77 -10.00 19.20
N LYS A 321 -10.42 -11.06 19.70
CA LYS A 321 -11.88 -11.24 19.58
C LYS A 321 -12.65 -10.18 20.38
N ASP A 322 -12.17 -9.82 21.56
CA ASP A 322 -12.81 -8.80 22.41
C ASP A 322 -12.67 -7.41 21.81
N ILE A 323 -11.48 -7.05 21.29
CA ILE A 323 -11.28 -5.81 20.53
C ILE A 323 -12.18 -5.80 19.29
N ALA A 324 -12.26 -6.92 18.56
CA ALA A 324 -13.12 -7.01 17.38
C ALA A 324 -14.62 -6.89 17.70
N TRP A 325 -15.07 -7.39 18.84
CA TRP A 325 -16.45 -7.22 19.29
C TRP A 325 -16.75 -5.76 19.64
N LYS A 326 -15.86 -5.10 20.40
CA LYS A 326 -15.93 -3.65 20.66
C LYS A 326 -15.96 -2.84 19.36
N ALA A 327 -15.10 -3.20 18.40
CA ALA A 327 -15.07 -2.61 17.07
C ALA A 327 -16.41 -2.76 16.37
N GLN A 328 -16.99 -3.97 16.37
CA GLN A 328 -18.26 -4.23 15.73
C GLN A 328 -19.39 -3.38 16.32
N GLN A 329 -19.53 -3.33 17.64
CA GLN A 329 -20.55 -2.51 18.30
C GLN A 329 -20.40 -1.03 17.94
N ARG A 330 -19.18 -0.50 18.05
CA ARG A 330 -18.89 0.92 17.78
C ARG A 330 -19.09 1.30 16.32
N LEU A 331 -18.54 0.52 15.39
CA LEU A 331 -18.58 0.82 13.96
C LEU A 331 -20.00 0.69 13.39
N CYS A 332 -20.78 -0.30 13.84
CA CYS A 332 -22.20 -0.43 13.47
C CYS A 332 -23.03 0.75 13.99
N ALA A 333 -22.83 1.15 15.25
CA ALA A 333 -23.49 2.32 15.84
C ALA A 333 -23.12 3.61 15.10
N ARG A 334 -21.84 3.78 14.76
CA ARG A 334 -21.34 4.94 14.00
C ARG A 334 -21.98 5.02 12.62
N TYR A 335 -22.06 3.90 11.89
CA TYR A 335 -22.72 3.85 10.58
C TYR A 335 -24.17 4.32 10.68
N LYS A 336 -24.94 3.76 11.63
CA LYS A 336 -26.33 4.12 11.87
C LYS A 336 -26.50 5.60 12.24
N ALA A 337 -25.68 6.11 13.16
CA ALA A 337 -25.72 7.50 13.60
C ALA A 337 -25.43 8.49 12.46
N LEU A 338 -24.50 8.15 11.55
CA LEU A 338 -24.21 9.01 10.39
C LEU A 338 -25.36 9.04 9.38
N LEU A 339 -26.03 7.91 9.15
CA LEU A 339 -27.24 7.87 8.31
C LEU A 339 -28.38 8.68 8.92
N GLN A 340 -28.59 8.59 10.23
CA GLN A 340 -29.60 9.38 10.94
C GLN A 340 -29.35 10.89 10.84
N LYS A 341 -28.08 11.30 10.72
CA LYS A 341 -27.67 12.70 10.46
C LYS A 341 -27.74 13.09 8.97
N GLY A 342 -28.40 12.29 8.13
CA GLY A 342 -28.59 12.56 6.70
C GLY A 342 -27.35 12.38 5.83
N LYS A 343 -26.28 11.71 6.32
CA LYS A 343 -25.10 11.45 5.49
C LYS A 343 -25.36 10.32 4.49
N LYS A 344 -24.82 10.45 3.28
CA LYS A 344 -24.84 9.38 2.27
C LYS A 344 -24.13 8.12 2.78
N SER A 345 -24.63 6.94 2.43
CA SER A 345 -24.04 5.67 2.87
C SER A 345 -22.55 5.55 2.56
N GLN A 346 -22.09 6.04 1.41
CA GLN A 346 -20.68 6.02 1.00
C GLN A 346 -19.79 6.86 1.93
N VAL A 347 -20.32 7.98 2.44
CA VAL A 347 -19.62 8.83 3.42
C VAL A 347 -19.56 8.12 4.77
N ALA A 348 -20.66 7.49 5.19
CA ALA A 348 -20.70 6.71 6.42
C ALA A 348 -19.73 5.52 6.39
N ILE A 349 -19.68 4.76 5.29
CA ILE A 349 -18.73 3.65 5.10
C ILE A 349 -17.28 4.16 5.11
N THR A 350 -16.98 5.27 4.44
CA THR A 350 -15.62 5.86 4.50
C THR A 350 -15.22 6.22 5.92
N ALA A 351 -16.13 6.79 6.72
CA ALA A 351 -15.87 7.10 8.13
C ALA A 351 -15.67 5.86 9.00
N VAL A 352 -16.41 4.77 8.71
CA VAL A 352 -16.23 3.46 9.35
C VAL A 352 -14.88 2.86 8.97
N ALA A 353 -14.51 2.87 7.69
CA ALA A 353 -13.22 2.37 7.20
C ALA A 353 -12.05 3.08 7.89
N ARG A 354 -12.14 4.42 8.06
CA ARG A 354 -11.15 5.18 8.81
C ARG A 354 -11.02 4.66 10.24
N GLU A 355 -12.12 4.51 10.95
CA GLU A 355 -12.11 4.10 12.36
C GLU A 355 -11.71 2.63 12.55
N LEU A 356 -12.03 1.76 11.58
CA LEU A 356 -11.57 0.36 11.52
C LEU A 356 -10.05 0.25 11.61
N THR A 357 -9.30 1.17 10.97
CA THR A 357 -7.82 1.15 11.06
C THR A 357 -7.30 1.38 12.48
N GLY A 358 -8.06 2.07 13.33
CA GLY A 358 -7.69 2.25 14.74
C GLY A 358 -7.78 0.94 15.53
N PHE A 359 -8.83 0.16 15.28
CA PHE A 359 -8.98 -1.17 15.88
C PHE A 359 -7.96 -2.18 15.35
N MET A 360 -7.58 -2.08 14.08
CA MET A 360 -6.49 -2.89 13.53
C MET A 360 -5.16 -2.60 14.23
N TRP A 361 -4.87 -1.33 14.51
CA TRP A 361 -3.68 -0.94 15.26
C TRP A 361 -3.70 -1.48 16.70
N GLU A 362 -4.84 -1.41 17.39
CA GLU A 362 -5.03 -1.96 18.73
C GLU A 362 -4.83 -3.49 18.77
N ILE A 363 -5.41 -4.22 17.82
CA ILE A 363 -5.20 -5.66 17.66
C ILE A 363 -3.72 -5.97 17.40
N ALA A 364 -3.07 -5.21 16.53
CA ALA A 364 -1.68 -5.47 16.17
C ALA A 364 -0.72 -5.27 17.36
N LEU A 365 -0.96 -4.26 18.22
CA LEU A 365 -0.19 -4.09 19.45
C LEU A 365 -0.40 -5.23 20.43
N THR A 366 -1.65 -5.70 20.57
CA THR A 366 -1.99 -6.80 21.46
C THR A 366 -1.39 -8.12 20.97
N ALA A 367 -1.45 -8.38 19.66
CA ALA A 367 -0.91 -9.58 19.02
C ALA A 367 0.60 -9.77 19.24
N ARG A 368 1.34 -8.68 19.45
CA ARG A 368 2.78 -8.68 19.75
C ARG A 368 3.09 -8.98 21.23
N GLN A 369 2.13 -8.75 22.13
CA GLN A 369 2.31 -9.07 23.55
C GLN A 369 2.00 -10.54 23.86
N SER A 370 1.21 -11.19 23.01
CA SER A 370 0.77 -12.59 23.18
C SER A 370 1.63 -13.63 22.45
N GLY A 371 2.64 -13.23 21.70
CA GLY A 371 3.56 -14.11 20.97
C GLY A 371 4.99 -13.65 21.14
#